data_AF-A0A927JLY0-F1
#
_entry.id   AF-A0A927JLY0-F1
#
_cell.length_a   1.000
_cell.length_b   1.000
_cell.length_c   1.000
_cell.angle_alpha   90.00
_cell.angle_beta   90.00
_cell.angle_gamma   90.00
#
_symmetry.space_group_name_H-M   'P 1'
#
loop_
_entity.id
_entity.type
_entity.pdbx_description
1 polymer ?
#
loop_
_entity_poly.entity_id
_entity_poly.type
_entity_poly.pdbx_seq_one_letter_code
_entity_poly.pdbx_strand_id
1 'polypeptide(L)'
;MASFKASRILMAGTACMLLASCDGADSVASPGEGTFPVVPVPTPTGSPTATPTAPGTPAASCPTGLADGGVVGAFRACRLPRVISSDLTLRKLTGVAYEINGQVDVGIDVGGNGQRQGGTAATLTVEPGVIVYANTDNASNDFLVVNRGSKMNAVGTATQPIIFTAQGNLTGTVTDESQGLWGGIIMAGRAPISNCNQTVAGGSAGCENIVEGTTTALYGGATADDNSGAVSYVQIRYSGTVISANNELQGLTLGGTGSGTTIDHVQIHNSSDDGIEIFGGRTNLKYLAMTGADDDAFDTDVGWQGYAQFVLAVQKPNSTQTDNYATEIDSNNNEDALPRQRYNISNFTFVSTTGATNAVIRLRGGADARFINGIVTGPTACLNIIAGLDSQGKSTIRPANTALDDLGAPVFNSVVMSCANPFAATTVNDVTVTVAEQEAIFNAGTNNVARATGVLTSGYLPAGVALTTTAFAAATINPFFVNTTFIGAVSGPSDTAFSGWTCNSNRASFGSASGSCTALPTG
;
A
#
# COMPACT_ATOMS: atom_id res chain seq x y z
N MET A 1 -20.75 -48.88 -69.84
CA MET A 1 -20.21 -49.82 -68.83
C MET A 1 -20.06 -49.02 -67.53
N ALA A 2 -21.06 -48.85 -66.66
CA ALA A 2 -21.80 -49.81 -65.84
C ALA A 2 -20.89 -50.71 -64.96
N SER A 3 -20.79 -50.38 -63.66
CA SER A 3 -20.81 -51.28 -62.49
C SER A 3 -20.11 -50.60 -61.30
N PHE A 4 -20.83 -50.03 -60.33
CA PHE A 4 -21.21 -50.67 -59.04
C PHE A 4 -20.05 -51.27 -58.23
N LYS A 5 -19.79 -50.71 -57.04
CA LYS A 5 -20.09 -51.36 -55.74
C LYS A 5 -19.78 -50.45 -54.55
N ALA A 6 -20.80 -50.25 -53.71
CA ALA A 6 -20.72 -49.75 -52.34
C ALA A 6 -20.87 -50.95 -51.37
N SER A 7 -20.15 -50.92 -50.24
CA SER A 7 -20.39 -51.69 -49.00
C SER A 7 -19.48 -51.07 -47.91
N ARG A 8 -19.97 -50.29 -46.95
CA ARG A 8 -20.67 -50.64 -45.69
C ARG A 8 -19.93 -51.64 -44.79
N ILE A 9 -19.16 -51.10 -43.83
CA ILE A 9 -18.85 -51.66 -42.48
C ILE A 9 -18.78 -50.41 -41.59
N LEU A 10 -19.80 -50.00 -40.84
CA LEU A 10 -20.26 -50.47 -39.51
C LEU A 10 -19.14 -50.64 -38.46
N MET A 11 -18.88 -49.58 -37.70
CA MET A 11 -18.63 -49.74 -36.27
C MET A 11 -19.29 -48.59 -35.51
N ALA A 12 -20.32 -48.96 -34.75
CA ALA A 12 -21.02 -48.13 -33.80
C ALA A 12 -20.33 -48.24 -32.43
N GLY A 13 -20.32 -47.14 -31.69
CA GLY A 13 -19.90 -47.07 -30.29
C GLY A 13 -20.38 -45.77 -29.66
N THR A 14 -21.64 -45.79 -29.19
CA THR A 14 -22.20 -45.18 -27.96
C THR A 14 -21.32 -44.16 -27.21
N ALA A 15 -21.78 -42.95 -26.82
CA ALA A 15 -23.01 -42.60 -26.08
C ALA A 15 -23.40 -41.12 -26.36
N CYS A 16 -24.65 -40.67 -26.57
CA CYS A 16 -25.81 -40.53 -25.64
C CYS A 16 -25.39 -40.01 -24.25
N MET A 17 -25.92 -38.93 -23.66
CA MET A 17 -27.12 -38.14 -23.90
C MET A 17 -27.05 -36.85 -23.06
N LEU A 18 -27.65 -35.79 -23.62
CA LEU A 18 -28.54 -34.79 -23.01
C LEU A 18 -28.05 -33.78 -21.96
N LEU A 19 -28.31 -32.51 -22.34
CA LEU A 19 -28.60 -31.37 -21.48
C LEU A 19 -29.67 -31.69 -20.43
N ALA A 20 -29.45 -31.25 -19.20
CA ALA A 20 -30.34 -30.35 -18.45
C ALA A 20 -29.80 -30.15 -17.02
N SER A 21 -29.47 -28.91 -16.65
CA SER A 21 -29.69 -28.39 -15.30
C SER A 21 -29.45 -26.87 -15.27
N CYS A 22 -30.54 -26.11 -15.21
CA CYS A 22 -30.60 -24.97 -14.30
C CYS A 22 -30.58 -25.53 -12.87
N ASP A 23 -29.61 -25.13 -12.06
CA ASP A 23 -29.78 -24.69 -10.68
C ASP A 23 -28.41 -24.41 -10.06
N GLY A 24 -28.32 -23.42 -9.16
CA GLY A 24 -27.19 -23.26 -8.26
C GLY A 24 -26.38 -21.99 -8.44
N ALA A 25 -27.01 -20.84 -8.19
CA ALA A 25 -26.33 -19.85 -7.36
C ALA A 25 -26.04 -20.53 -6.02
N ASP A 26 -24.76 -20.71 -5.68
CA ASP A 26 -24.19 -20.87 -4.33
C ASP A 26 -22.75 -21.38 -4.48
N SER A 27 -21.78 -20.46 -4.61
CA SER A 27 -20.36 -20.60 -4.23
C SER A 27 -19.58 -19.35 -4.63
N VAL A 28 -19.99 -18.17 -4.17
CA VAL A 28 -19.07 -17.03 -4.05
C VAL A 28 -18.38 -17.21 -2.71
N ALA A 29 -17.38 -18.08 -2.66
CA ALA A 29 -16.49 -18.14 -1.51
C ALA A 29 -15.62 -16.88 -1.57
N SER A 30 -15.98 -15.88 -0.78
CA SER A 30 -14.97 -14.97 -0.21
C SER A 30 -13.85 -15.87 0.33
N PRO A 31 -12.57 -15.63 0.01
CA PRO A 31 -11.49 -16.36 0.66
C PRO A 31 -11.60 -16.03 2.14
N GLY A 32 -12.18 -16.97 2.91
CA GLY A 32 -12.27 -16.86 4.36
C GLY A 32 -10.88 -16.63 4.93
N GLU A 33 -10.85 -15.90 6.05
CA GLU A 33 -9.65 -15.60 6.81
C GLU A 33 -8.72 -16.82 6.85
N GLY A 34 -7.53 -16.68 6.26
CA GLY A 34 -6.51 -17.71 6.33
C GLY A 34 -6.18 -17.95 7.80
N THR A 35 -6.41 -19.17 8.28
CA THR A 35 -6.09 -19.55 9.66
C THR A 35 -4.57 -19.58 9.86
N PHE A 36 -4.06 -18.65 10.67
CA PHE A 36 -2.70 -18.67 11.24
C PHE A 36 -2.76 -19.13 12.71
N PRO A 37 -1.68 -19.66 13.31
CA PRO A 37 -1.71 -20.19 14.68
C PRO A 37 -1.88 -19.06 15.69
N VAL A 38 -3.13 -18.79 16.08
CA VAL A 38 -3.50 -17.92 17.20
C VAL A 38 -3.48 -18.76 18.48
N VAL A 39 -2.79 -18.27 19.51
CA VAL A 39 -2.88 -18.80 20.89
C VAL A 39 -4.35 -18.67 21.36
N PRO A 40 -5.01 -19.69 21.92
CA PRO A 40 -6.45 -19.64 22.19
C PRO A 40 -6.80 -18.55 23.22
N VAL A 41 -7.54 -17.53 22.79
CA VAL A 41 -8.26 -16.61 23.67
C VAL A 41 -9.71 -17.11 23.77
N PRO A 42 -10.31 -17.20 24.97
CA PRO A 42 -11.65 -17.74 25.14
C PRO A 42 -12.72 -16.89 24.43
N THR A 43 -13.63 -17.57 23.75
CA THR A 43 -14.76 -17.00 23.00
C THR A 43 -15.75 -16.29 23.93
N PRO A 44 -16.05 -14.99 23.76
CA PRO A 44 -17.18 -14.36 24.43
C PRO A 44 -18.48 -14.73 23.71
N THR A 45 -19.47 -15.18 24.47
CA THR A 45 -20.85 -15.37 24.00
C THR A 45 -21.47 -14.05 23.52
N GLY A 46 -22.21 -14.14 22.41
CA GLY A 46 -22.79 -12.99 21.70
C GLY A 46 -23.61 -12.06 22.59
N SER A 47 -23.35 -10.77 22.44
CA SER A 47 -24.13 -9.66 22.99
C SER A 47 -24.74 -8.87 21.83
N PRO A 48 -25.93 -8.24 21.98
CA PRO A 48 -26.62 -7.56 20.90
C PRO A 48 -25.81 -6.37 20.38
N THR A 49 -25.96 -6.09 19.08
CA THR A 49 -25.42 -4.91 18.41
C THR A 49 -25.77 -3.63 19.19
N ALA A 50 -24.78 -2.99 19.79
CA ALA A 50 -24.96 -1.74 20.49
C ALA A 50 -25.14 -0.60 19.50
N THR A 51 -26.19 0.20 19.70
CA THR A 51 -26.36 1.53 19.11
C THR A 51 -25.14 2.40 19.41
N PRO A 52 -24.62 3.22 18.48
CA PRO A 52 -23.46 4.07 18.73
C PRO A 52 -23.72 5.00 19.92
N THR A 53 -22.98 4.80 21.00
CA THR A 53 -22.99 5.74 22.12
C THR A 53 -22.06 6.88 21.70
N ALA A 54 -22.51 8.14 21.86
CA ALA A 54 -21.66 9.30 21.66
C ALA A 54 -20.32 9.10 22.40
N PRO A 55 -19.18 9.57 21.86
CA PRO A 55 -17.88 9.46 22.53
C PRO A 55 -18.04 9.95 23.97
N GLY A 56 -17.89 8.98 24.89
CA GLY A 56 -18.21 9.15 26.29
C GLY A 56 -17.34 10.19 26.95
N THR A 57 -17.72 10.56 28.16
CA THR A 57 -16.91 11.45 29.02
C THR A 57 -15.43 11.06 29.02
N PRO A 58 -14.49 12.03 28.94
CA PRO A 58 -13.06 11.76 29.02
C PRO A 58 -12.71 10.89 30.22
N ALA A 59 -11.74 9.99 30.06
CA ALA A 59 -11.25 9.18 31.18
C ALA A 59 -10.69 10.08 32.30
N ALA A 60 -10.83 9.62 33.54
CA ALA A 60 -10.40 10.38 34.71
C ALA A 60 -8.87 10.57 34.77
N SER A 61 -8.10 9.62 34.24
CA SER A 61 -6.64 9.63 34.28
C SER A 61 -6.04 8.81 33.13
N CYS A 62 -4.78 9.06 32.84
CA CYS A 62 -4.01 8.25 31.89
C CYS A 62 -3.54 6.92 32.48
N PRO A 63 -3.27 5.91 31.63
CA PRO A 63 -2.53 4.71 32.02
C PRO A 63 -1.20 5.08 32.70
N THR A 64 -0.77 4.26 33.64
CA THR A 64 0.51 4.44 34.35
C THR A 64 1.66 4.55 33.36
N GLY A 65 2.52 5.54 33.57
CA GLY A 65 3.71 5.78 32.74
C GLY A 65 3.50 6.76 31.58
N LEU A 66 2.25 7.16 31.31
CA LEU A 66 1.94 8.19 30.31
C LEU A 66 1.59 9.52 30.96
N ALA A 67 2.01 10.61 30.36
CA ALA A 67 1.71 11.95 30.87
C ALA A 67 0.29 12.37 30.47
N ASP A 68 -0.39 13.07 31.37
CA ASP A 68 -1.72 13.64 31.11
C ASP A 68 -1.58 14.93 30.29
N GLY A 69 -2.02 14.88 29.03
CA GLY A 69 -2.06 16.00 28.09
C GLY A 69 -3.33 16.85 28.21
N GLY A 70 -4.22 16.56 29.15
CA GLY A 70 -5.51 17.23 29.32
C GLY A 70 -6.66 16.53 28.60
N VAL A 71 -7.65 17.30 28.19
CA VAL A 71 -8.85 16.80 27.49
C VAL A 71 -8.87 17.35 26.07
N VAL A 72 -9.07 16.46 25.10
CA VAL A 72 -9.23 16.78 23.67
C VAL A 72 -10.52 16.16 23.18
N GLY A 73 -11.49 17.00 22.84
CA GLY A 73 -12.84 16.54 22.49
C GLY A 73 -13.44 15.69 23.62
N ALA A 74 -13.73 14.44 23.32
CA ALA A 74 -14.28 13.46 24.27
C ALA A 74 -13.21 12.59 24.95
N PHE A 75 -11.93 12.86 24.76
CA PHE A 75 -10.85 11.99 25.19
C PHE A 75 -9.94 12.64 26.23
N ARG A 76 -9.46 11.83 27.16
CA ARG A 76 -8.25 12.10 27.95
C ARG A 76 -7.05 11.87 27.04
N ALA A 77 -6.25 12.92 26.84
CA ALA A 77 -5.01 12.86 26.08
C ALA A 77 -3.90 12.21 26.90
N CYS A 78 -3.39 11.07 26.46
CA CYS A 78 -2.33 10.34 27.14
C CYS A 78 -1.06 10.31 26.30
N ARG A 79 -0.12 11.19 26.68
CA ARG A 79 1.09 11.47 25.92
C ARG A 79 2.09 10.35 26.01
N LEU A 80 2.55 9.91 24.84
CA LEU A 80 3.65 8.97 24.69
C LEU A 80 4.97 9.63 25.10
N PRO A 81 5.91 8.88 25.70
CA PRO A 81 7.27 9.39 25.89
C PRO A 81 7.93 9.63 24.52
N ARG A 82 8.85 10.60 24.44
CA ARG A 82 9.63 10.85 23.21
C ARG A 82 10.42 9.64 22.75
N VAL A 83 10.89 8.81 23.68
CA VAL A 83 11.58 7.55 23.38
C VAL A 83 10.94 6.43 24.20
N ILE A 84 10.46 5.40 23.52
CA ILE A 84 9.95 4.16 24.09
C ILE A 84 11.12 3.18 24.14
N SER A 85 11.91 3.20 25.21
CA SER A 85 13.14 2.39 25.36
C SER A 85 12.91 0.98 25.94
N SER A 86 11.66 0.63 26.23
CA SER A 86 11.22 -0.69 26.64
C SER A 86 9.83 -0.97 26.07
N ASP A 87 9.40 -2.22 26.05
CA ASP A 87 8.09 -2.59 25.54
C ASP A 87 6.96 -1.77 26.17
N LEU A 88 6.06 -1.25 25.33
CA LEU A 88 4.92 -0.44 25.71
C LEU A 88 3.67 -0.98 25.03
N THR A 89 2.60 -1.18 25.79
CA THR A 89 1.28 -1.56 25.27
C THR A 89 0.31 -0.41 25.43
N LEU A 90 -0.22 0.10 24.31
CA LEU A 90 -1.35 1.01 24.28
C LEU A 90 -2.63 0.17 24.32
N ARG A 91 -3.38 0.29 25.42
CA ARG A 91 -4.59 -0.50 25.65
C ARG A 91 -5.83 0.20 25.16
N LYS A 92 -6.83 -0.56 24.73
CA LYS A 92 -8.14 0.01 24.42
C LYS A 92 -8.87 0.37 25.72
N LEU A 93 -8.92 1.66 26.03
CA LEU A 93 -9.63 2.21 27.19
C LEU A 93 -10.67 3.24 26.75
N THR A 94 -11.87 3.17 27.34
CA THR A 94 -12.95 4.12 27.07
C THR A 94 -12.52 5.54 27.45
N GLY A 95 -12.73 6.50 26.55
CA GLY A 95 -12.43 7.92 26.80
C GLY A 95 -10.93 8.25 26.85
N VAL A 96 -10.05 7.38 26.34
CA VAL A 96 -8.60 7.64 26.20
C VAL A 96 -8.22 7.73 24.73
N ALA A 97 -7.35 8.69 24.39
CA ALA A 97 -6.62 8.73 23.13
C ALA A 97 -5.14 8.98 23.41
N TYR A 98 -4.26 8.32 22.66
CA TYR A 98 -2.81 8.39 22.87
C TYR A 98 -2.21 9.51 22.01
N GLU A 99 -1.45 10.40 22.63
CA GLU A 99 -0.93 11.62 22.00
C GLU A 99 0.54 11.43 21.57
N ILE A 100 0.81 11.61 20.28
CA ILE A 100 2.14 11.90 19.70
C ILE A 100 2.36 13.42 19.84
N ASN A 101 3.51 13.82 20.37
CA ASN A 101 3.86 15.23 20.59
C ASN A 101 5.36 15.44 20.34
N GLY A 102 5.66 15.94 19.14
CA GLY A 102 6.94 15.84 18.46
C GLY A 102 7.20 14.44 17.89
N GLN A 103 8.45 14.20 17.50
CA GLN A 103 8.94 12.87 17.16
C GLN A 103 8.85 11.92 18.37
N VAL A 104 8.23 10.76 18.15
CA VAL A 104 8.23 9.62 19.08
C VAL A 104 9.02 8.48 18.47
N ASP A 105 10.07 8.03 19.16
CA ASP A 105 10.94 6.94 18.75
C ASP A 105 10.61 5.64 19.50
N VAL A 106 10.30 4.57 18.78
CA VAL A 106 10.21 3.21 19.33
C VAL A 106 11.60 2.59 19.31
N GLY A 107 12.18 2.45 20.50
CA GLY A 107 13.56 2.07 20.72
C GLY A 107 14.57 3.05 20.16
N ILE A 108 15.84 2.68 20.25
CA ILE A 108 17.00 3.40 19.76
C ILE A 108 17.68 2.49 18.74
N ASP A 109 17.96 3.03 17.55
CA ASP A 109 18.56 2.32 16.42
C ASP A 109 19.72 1.38 16.82
N VAL A 110 19.55 0.08 16.55
CA VAL A 110 20.58 -0.95 16.80
C VAL A 110 21.56 -1.13 15.63
N GLY A 111 21.43 -0.35 14.56
CA GLY A 111 22.29 -0.42 13.37
C GLY A 111 21.91 -1.54 12.39
N GLY A 112 22.41 -1.44 11.16
CA GLY A 112 22.13 -2.40 10.08
C GLY A 112 22.59 -3.84 10.36
N ASN A 113 23.56 -4.02 11.27
CA ASN A 113 24.03 -5.33 11.76
C ASN A 113 23.47 -5.71 13.15
N GLY A 114 22.66 -4.86 13.78
CA GLY A 114 22.13 -5.11 15.13
C GLY A 114 23.10 -4.88 16.30
N GLN A 115 24.25 -4.23 16.09
CA GLN A 115 25.33 -4.10 17.08
C GLN A 115 25.75 -2.65 17.37
N ARG A 116 24.95 -1.65 16.98
CA ARG A 116 25.26 -0.23 17.26
C ARG A 116 25.32 0.01 18.77
N GLN A 117 26.41 0.59 19.23
CA GLN A 117 26.59 0.96 20.63
C GLN A 117 25.50 1.94 21.08
N GLY A 118 24.84 1.63 22.20
CA GLY A 118 23.74 2.44 22.73
C GLY A 118 22.38 2.16 22.07
N GLY A 119 22.32 1.30 21.05
CA GLY A 119 21.07 0.81 20.48
C GLY A 119 20.26 0.01 21.51
N THR A 120 18.95 0.21 21.51
CA THR A 120 18.01 -0.44 22.44
C THR A 120 16.73 -0.77 21.70
N ALA A 121 16.47 -2.05 21.45
CA ALA A 121 15.22 -2.48 20.83
C ALA A 121 14.04 -2.36 21.80
N ALA A 122 12.87 -2.00 21.29
CA ALA A 122 11.61 -2.02 22.02
C ALA A 122 10.44 -2.42 21.10
N THR A 123 9.36 -2.91 21.69
CA THR A 123 8.11 -3.20 20.97
C THR A 123 7.00 -2.26 21.42
N LEU A 124 6.45 -1.48 20.49
CA LEU A 124 5.18 -0.79 20.67
C LEU A 124 4.04 -1.72 20.25
N THR A 125 3.22 -2.14 21.20
CA THR A 125 1.99 -2.90 20.94
C THR A 125 0.79 -1.98 21.03
N VAL A 126 -0.08 -1.99 20.02
CA VAL A 126 -1.30 -1.18 19.96
C VAL A 126 -2.48 -2.13 19.85
N GLU A 127 -3.33 -2.17 20.88
CA GLU A 127 -4.50 -3.07 20.92
C GLU A 127 -5.58 -2.63 19.89
N PRO A 128 -6.43 -3.56 19.43
CA PRO A 128 -7.56 -3.24 18.55
C PRO A 128 -8.42 -2.07 19.05
N GLY A 129 -8.84 -1.19 18.14
CA GLY A 129 -9.68 -0.03 18.46
C GLY A 129 -8.97 1.12 19.18
N VAL A 130 -7.66 1.04 19.41
CA VAL A 130 -6.91 2.16 19.98
C VAL A 130 -6.89 3.34 19.00
N ILE A 131 -7.01 4.55 19.57
CA ILE A 131 -6.88 5.82 18.85
C ILE A 131 -5.56 6.45 19.28
N VAL A 132 -4.68 6.69 18.31
CA VAL A 132 -3.44 7.46 18.44
C VAL A 132 -3.60 8.73 17.62
N TYR A 133 -3.21 9.88 18.16
CA TYR A 133 -3.31 11.14 17.44
C TYR A 133 -2.09 12.04 17.63
N ALA A 134 -1.78 12.85 16.63
CA ALA A 134 -0.77 13.89 16.68
C ALA A 134 -1.33 15.23 17.18
N ASN A 135 -0.56 15.94 17.99
CA ASN A 135 -0.89 17.24 18.55
C ASN A 135 -0.60 18.39 17.57
N THR A 136 -1.65 18.95 16.97
CA THR A 136 -1.51 20.05 16.00
C THR A 136 -1.38 21.45 16.63
N ASP A 137 -1.39 21.58 17.95
CA ASP A 137 -1.30 22.87 18.66
C ASP A 137 0.13 23.18 19.12
N ASN A 138 1.09 22.34 18.75
CA ASN A 138 2.49 22.46 19.10
C ASN A 138 3.33 22.88 17.88
N ALA A 139 4.52 23.44 18.11
CA ALA A 139 5.38 23.96 17.03
C ALA A 139 6.33 22.91 16.42
N SER A 140 6.29 21.67 16.90
CA SER A 140 7.11 20.56 16.43
C SER A 140 6.40 19.80 15.32
N ASN A 141 7.19 19.11 14.50
CA ASN A 141 6.65 18.10 13.59
C ASN A 141 6.37 16.82 14.38
N ASP A 142 5.15 16.32 14.28
CA ASP A 142 4.66 15.16 15.01
C ASP A 142 4.65 13.93 14.11
N PHE A 143 5.41 12.89 14.46
CA PHE A 143 5.49 11.65 13.70
C PHE A 143 6.03 10.51 14.57
N LEU A 144 5.78 9.27 14.15
CA LEU A 144 6.21 8.06 14.84
C LEU A 144 7.32 7.37 14.05
N VAL A 145 8.44 7.06 14.71
CA VAL A 145 9.55 6.30 14.12
C VAL A 145 9.70 4.98 14.86
N VAL A 146 9.61 3.86 14.12
CA VAL A 146 10.03 2.54 14.60
C VAL A 146 11.47 2.33 14.14
N ASN A 147 12.42 2.51 15.05
CA ASN A 147 13.85 2.42 14.73
C ASN A 147 14.26 0.97 14.44
N ARG A 148 15.36 0.79 13.69
CA ARG A 148 15.90 -0.55 13.38
C ARG A 148 16.07 -1.36 14.65
N GLY A 149 15.68 -2.64 14.58
CA GLY A 149 15.68 -3.59 15.69
C GLY A 149 14.46 -3.52 16.60
N SER A 150 13.70 -2.43 16.56
CA SER A 150 12.42 -2.28 17.26
C SER A 150 11.26 -2.80 16.42
N LYS A 151 10.08 -2.91 17.06
CA LYS A 151 8.86 -3.39 16.42
C LYS A 151 7.65 -2.54 16.75
N MET A 152 6.72 -2.44 15.81
CA MET A 152 5.35 -2.04 16.08
C MET A 152 4.38 -3.18 15.76
N ASN A 153 3.60 -3.58 16.75
CA ASN A 153 2.53 -4.55 16.61
C ASN A 153 1.19 -3.81 16.78
N ALA A 154 0.68 -3.28 15.67
CA ALA A 154 -0.62 -2.63 15.59
C ALA A 154 -1.56 -3.53 14.78
N VAL A 155 -2.20 -4.48 15.47
CA VAL A 155 -3.07 -5.49 14.84
C VAL A 155 -4.49 -5.29 15.35
N GLY A 156 -5.26 -4.50 14.60
CA GLY A 156 -6.69 -4.28 14.82
C GLY A 156 -7.56 -5.42 14.28
N THR A 157 -8.84 -5.12 14.09
CA THR A 157 -9.78 -6.03 13.41
C THR A 157 -10.69 -5.23 12.48
N ALA A 158 -11.42 -5.92 11.60
CA ALA A 158 -12.44 -5.29 10.75
C ALA A 158 -13.48 -4.46 11.52
N THR A 159 -13.82 -4.85 12.74
CA THR A 159 -14.80 -4.14 13.58
C THR A 159 -14.18 -3.17 14.58
N GLN A 160 -12.86 -3.27 14.81
CA GLN A 160 -12.11 -2.42 15.74
C GLN A 160 -10.77 -2.05 15.10
N PRO A 161 -10.77 -1.28 14.00
CA PRO A 161 -9.54 -0.83 13.39
C PRO A 161 -8.79 0.11 14.35
N ILE A 162 -7.46 0.06 14.30
CA ILE A 162 -6.62 1.03 15.00
C ILE A 162 -6.57 2.30 14.15
N ILE A 163 -6.72 3.47 14.78
CA ILE A 163 -6.76 4.75 14.08
C ILE A 163 -5.59 5.61 14.54
N PHE A 164 -4.69 5.92 13.61
CA PHE A 164 -3.69 6.98 13.71
C PHE A 164 -4.21 8.22 12.97
N THR A 165 -4.30 9.36 13.64
CA THR A 165 -4.91 10.57 13.08
C THR A 165 -4.33 11.86 13.67
N ALA A 166 -4.96 13.00 13.40
CA ALA A 166 -4.61 14.29 13.95
C ALA A 166 -5.64 14.78 14.97
N GLN A 167 -5.23 15.71 15.84
CA GLN A 167 -6.08 16.31 16.86
C GLN A 167 -7.41 16.88 16.30
N GLY A 168 -7.40 17.47 15.10
CA GLY A 168 -8.61 17.97 14.45
C GLY A 168 -9.68 16.89 14.21
N ASN A 169 -9.30 15.62 14.03
CA ASN A 169 -10.27 14.54 13.88
C ASN A 169 -10.98 14.23 15.20
N LEU A 170 -10.29 14.38 16.35
CA LEU A 170 -10.86 14.18 17.68
C LEU A 170 -11.80 15.32 18.11
N THR A 171 -11.64 16.52 17.53
CA THR A 171 -12.46 17.70 17.82
C THR A 171 -13.53 17.97 16.76
N GLY A 172 -13.58 17.15 15.70
CA GLY A 172 -14.57 17.25 14.63
C GLY A 172 -14.35 18.44 13.69
N THR A 173 -13.11 18.91 13.55
CA THR A 173 -12.75 20.07 12.71
C THR A 173 -12.12 19.67 11.37
N VAL A 174 -11.82 18.40 11.14
CA VAL A 174 -11.36 17.90 9.84
C VAL A 174 -12.48 17.87 8.80
N THR A 175 -12.09 17.99 7.54
CA THR A 175 -12.95 17.85 6.36
C THR A 175 -12.34 16.83 5.41
N ASP A 176 -13.04 16.49 4.33
CA ASP A 176 -12.49 15.65 3.26
C ASP A 176 -11.32 16.30 2.50
N GLU A 177 -11.03 17.58 2.77
CA GLU A 177 -9.89 18.31 2.21
C GLU A 177 -8.78 18.54 3.24
N SER A 178 -8.97 18.12 4.49
CA SER A 178 -7.91 18.13 5.50
C SER A 178 -6.84 17.11 5.13
N GLN A 179 -5.58 17.50 5.29
CA GLN A 179 -4.35 16.75 5.06
C GLN A 179 -3.22 17.54 5.73
N GLY A 180 -1.99 17.05 5.75
CA GLY A 180 -0.87 17.90 6.14
C GLY A 180 -0.75 18.10 7.65
N LEU A 181 -1.47 17.30 8.46
CA LEU A 181 -1.69 17.60 9.88
C LEU A 181 -0.65 16.95 10.79
N TRP A 182 0.10 15.97 10.28
CA TRP A 182 1.19 15.29 10.98
C TRP A 182 2.03 14.46 10.01
N GLY A 183 3.24 14.05 10.39
CA GLY A 183 4.21 13.39 9.51
C GLY A 183 4.07 11.87 9.36
N GLY A 184 2.97 11.27 9.82
CA GLY A 184 2.72 9.84 9.63
C GLY A 184 3.64 8.89 10.40
N ILE A 185 3.84 7.69 9.85
CA ILE A 185 4.55 6.58 10.50
C ILE A 185 5.73 6.14 9.65
N ILE A 186 6.91 6.07 10.27
CA ILE A 186 8.14 5.55 9.66
C ILE A 186 8.46 4.21 10.31
N MET A 187 8.63 3.16 9.51
CA MET A 187 9.18 1.88 9.94
C MET A 187 10.55 1.66 9.30
N ALA A 188 11.61 1.80 10.10
CA ALA A 188 12.99 1.61 9.67
C ALA A 188 13.47 0.19 10.01
N GLY A 189 13.77 -0.60 8.99
CA GLY A 189 14.27 -1.97 9.09
C GLY A 189 15.73 -2.12 8.67
N ARG A 190 16.22 -3.36 8.76
CA ARG A 190 17.61 -3.76 8.50
C ARG A 190 17.77 -4.57 7.21
N ALA A 191 16.76 -4.59 6.36
CA ALA A 191 16.80 -5.31 5.09
C ALA A 191 17.59 -4.54 4.02
N PRO A 192 18.05 -5.24 2.96
CA PRO A 192 18.85 -4.64 1.89
C PRO A 192 18.17 -3.48 1.18
N ILE A 193 18.94 -2.41 1.01
CA ILE A 193 18.64 -1.25 0.15
C ILE A 193 19.75 -1.10 -0.88
N SER A 194 19.45 -0.49 -2.02
CA SER A 194 20.46 -0.27 -3.08
C SER A 194 21.39 0.91 -2.78
N ASN A 195 20.87 1.92 -2.06
CA ASN A 195 21.49 3.23 -1.95
C ASN A 195 21.98 3.48 -0.54
N CYS A 196 23.25 3.83 -0.41
CA CYS A 196 23.90 3.98 0.89
C CYS A 196 24.40 5.43 1.05
N ASN A 197 24.26 5.98 2.25
CA ASN A 197 24.82 7.29 2.65
C ASN A 197 26.36 7.26 2.82
N GLN A 198 26.98 6.10 2.62
CA GLN A 198 28.42 5.87 2.67
C GLN A 198 28.87 5.10 1.43
N THR A 199 30.16 5.15 1.12
CA THR A 199 30.75 4.40 0.00
C THR A 199 30.96 2.93 0.38
N VAL A 200 29.88 2.16 0.37
CA VAL A 200 29.85 0.73 0.63
C VAL A 200 28.97 0.03 -0.41
N ALA A 201 29.08 -1.29 -0.54
CA ALA A 201 28.23 -2.04 -1.45
C ALA A 201 26.77 -2.03 -0.97
N GLY A 202 25.83 -1.82 -1.90
CA GLY A 202 24.40 -1.96 -1.63
C GLY A 202 24.05 -3.35 -1.11
N GLY A 203 23.06 -3.41 -0.22
CA GLY A 203 22.67 -4.62 0.52
C GLY A 203 23.70 -5.14 1.53
N SER A 204 24.83 -4.46 1.73
CA SER A 204 25.77 -4.80 2.82
C SER A 204 25.26 -4.31 4.18
N ALA A 205 25.80 -4.86 5.28
CA ALA A 205 25.37 -4.50 6.63
C ALA A 205 25.69 -3.03 7.00
N GLY A 206 26.64 -2.41 6.29
CA GLY A 206 26.96 -0.99 6.43
C GLY A 206 26.22 -0.08 5.44
N CYS A 207 25.43 -0.65 4.51
CA CYS A 207 24.59 0.13 3.63
C CYS A 207 23.35 0.59 4.39
N GLU A 208 23.34 1.88 4.71
CA GLU A 208 22.22 2.54 5.37
C GLU A 208 21.95 3.89 4.73
N ASN A 209 20.74 4.41 4.90
CA ASN A 209 20.39 5.77 4.50
C ASN A 209 19.46 6.39 5.56
N ILE A 210 19.23 7.70 5.47
CA ILE A 210 18.34 8.43 6.37
C ILE A 210 16.99 8.57 5.67
N VAL A 211 15.90 8.26 6.36
CA VAL A 211 14.55 8.53 5.85
C VAL A 211 14.40 10.04 5.67
N GLU A 212 13.89 10.47 4.51
CA GLU A 212 13.62 11.87 4.25
C GLU A 212 12.69 12.48 5.32
N GLY A 213 12.71 13.81 5.42
CA GLY A 213 12.04 14.54 6.49
C GLY A 213 12.65 14.35 7.88
N THR A 214 13.62 13.44 8.05
CA THR A 214 14.28 13.15 9.33
C THR A 214 15.77 13.48 9.33
N THR A 215 16.36 13.52 10.52
CA THR A 215 17.83 13.66 10.69
C THR A 215 18.48 12.44 11.32
N THR A 216 17.68 11.51 11.86
CA THR A 216 18.17 10.42 12.71
C THR A 216 17.55 9.05 12.39
N ALA A 217 16.48 8.97 11.60
CA ALA A 217 15.82 7.71 11.28
C ALA A 217 16.59 6.96 10.19
N LEU A 218 17.63 6.23 10.61
CA LEU A 218 18.44 5.41 9.70
C LEU A 218 17.74 4.08 9.40
N TYR A 219 17.75 3.69 8.14
CA TYR A 219 17.25 2.41 7.64
C TYR A 219 18.30 1.69 6.78
N GLY A 220 18.08 0.41 6.51
CA GLY A 220 18.97 -0.42 5.68
C GLY A 220 19.91 -1.31 6.50
N GLY A 221 20.42 -2.33 5.82
CA GLY A 221 21.33 -3.35 6.35
C GLY A 221 21.40 -4.55 5.40
N ALA A 222 21.77 -5.72 5.93
CA ALA A 222 21.90 -6.96 5.15
C ALA A 222 20.87 -8.05 5.52
N THR A 223 19.92 -7.76 6.41
CA THR A 223 19.03 -8.76 7.01
C THR A 223 17.70 -8.82 6.25
N ALA A 224 17.65 -9.60 5.18
CA ALA A 224 16.48 -9.68 4.29
C ALA A 224 15.18 -10.10 5.01
N ASP A 225 15.29 -10.92 6.04
CA ASP A 225 14.21 -11.43 6.88
C ASP A 225 13.99 -10.61 8.17
N ASP A 226 14.50 -9.37 8.23
CA ASP A 226 14.23 -8.46 9.35
C ASP A 226 12.72 -8.30 9.59
N ASN A 227 12.36 -8.14 10.86
CA ASN A 227 10.97 -8.05 11.30
C ASN A 227 10.78 -6.78 12.12
N SER A 228 10.15 -5.78 11.49
CA SER A 228 9.80 -4.49 12.10
C SER A 228 8.41 -4.51 12.77
N GLY A 229 7.75 -5.67 12.83
CA GLY A 229 6.46 -5.89 13.47
C GLY A 229 5.33 -6.24 12.49
N ALA A 230 4.10 -5.99 12.93
CA ALA A 230 2.88 -6.26 12.18
C ALA A 230 1.90 -5.08 12.26
N VAL A 231 1.46 -4.60 11.10
CA VAL A 231 0.49 -3.52 10.95
C VAL A 231 -0.70 -4.08 10.18
N SER A 232 -1.82 -4.25 10.87
CA SER A 232 -3.02 -4.79 10.24
C SER A 232 -4.32 -4.24 10.79
N TYR A 233 -5.28 -4.00 9.89
CA TYR A 233 -6.53 -3.28 10.16
C TYR A 233 -6.27 -1.91 10.81
N VAL A 234 -5.46 -1.11 10.13
CA VAL A 234 -4.98 0.19 10.58
C VAL A 234 -5.44 1.27 9.61
N GLN A 235 -5.87 2.41 10.15
CA GLN A 235 -6.14 3.63 9.39
C GLN A 235 -5.13 4.71 9.80
N ILE A 236 -4.45 5.27 8.81
CA ILE A 236 -3.55 6.41 8.93
C ILE A 236 -4.22 7.57 8.21
N ARG A 237 -4.65 8.59 8.96
CA ARG A 237 -5.47 9.69 8.41
C ARG A 237 -4.75 11.02 8.52
N TYR A 238 -4.87 11.84 7.48
CA TYR A 238 -4.46 13.25 7.44
C TYR A 238 -2.96 13.50 7.66
N SER A 239 -2.14 12.55 7.23
CA SER A 239 -0.68 12.62 7.25
C SER A 239 -0.13 13.57 6.18
N GLY A 240 1.18 13.56 5.94
CA GLY A 240 1.84 14.57 5.14
C GLY A 240 2.29 15.72 6.04
N THR A 241 3.56 16.07 6.09
CA THR A 241 3.99 17.35 6.70
C THR A 241 5.25 17.82 6.01
N VAL A 242 5.21 19.05 5.52
CA VAL A 242 6.37 19.74 4.93
C VAL A 242 7.38 20.05 6.04
N ILE A 243 8.50 19.32 6.07
CA ILE A 243 9.60 19.58 7.01
C ILE A 243 10.47 20.73 6.49
N SER A 244 10.72 20.73 5.20
CA SER A 244 11.30 21.82 4.42
C SER A 244 10.81 21.70 2.98
N ALA A 245 11.05 22.71 2.12
CA ALA A 245 10.62 22.63 0.72
C ALA A 245 11.17 21.36 0.03
N ASN A 246 10.28 20.56 -0.58
CA ASN A 246 10.59 19.29 -1.26
C ASN A 246 11.20 18.25 -0.31
N ASN A 247 10.72 18.22 0.93
CA ASN A 247 11.15 17.31 1.99
C ASN A 247 9.98 17.16 2.95
N GLU A 248 9.00 16.42 2.49
CA GLU A 248 7.76 16.12 3.15
C GLU A 248 7.88 14.76 3.88
N LEU A 249 6.84 14.35 4.61
CA LEU A 249 6.80 13.07 5.33
C LEU A 249 5.52 12.36 4.95
N GLN A 250 5.62 11.05 4.72
CA GLN A 250 4.55 10.26 4.12
C GLN A 250 3.47 9.79 5.08
N GLY A 251 2.45 9.12 4.54
CA GLY A 251 1.48 8.41 5.37
C GLY A 251 2.11 7.23 6.10
N LEU A 252 2.62 6.28 5.33
CA LEU A 252 3.41 5.16 5.82
C LEU A 252 4.73 5.09 5.05
N THR A 253 5.85 5.21 5.75
CA THR A 253 7.17 5.03 5.17
C THR A 253 7.74 3.68 5.60
N LEU A 254 8.17 2.87 4.62
CA LEU A 254 8.81 1.59 4.85
C LEU A 254 10.27 1.64 4.38
N GLY A 255 11.18 2.02 5.27
CA GLY A 255 12.61 2.07 4.98
C GLY A 255 13.28 0.74 5.28
N GLY A 256 13.75 0.00 4.27
CA GLY A 256 14.54 -1.21 4.44
C GLY A 256 13.86 -2.27 5.33
N THR A 257 12.53 -2.37 5.28
CA THR A 257 11.77 -3.35 6.08
C THR A 257 11.92 -4.75 5.47
N GLY A 258 12.10 -5.78 6.32
CA GLY A 258 12.36 -7.15 5.86
C GLY A 258 11.12 -8.01 5.67
N SER A 259 11.29 -9.18 5.06
CA SER A 259 10.20 -10.11 4.76
C SER A 259 9.53 -10.73 5.99
N GLY A 260 10.09 -10.52 7.19
CA GLY A 260 9.47 -10.88 8.46
C GLY A 260 8.43 -9.85 8.93
N THR A 261 8.34 -8.69 8.29
CA THR A 261 7.37 -7.63 8.58
C THR A 261 6.05 -7.88 7.87
N THR A 262 4.92 -7.65 8.55
CA THR A 262 3.58 -7.83 7.97
C THR A 262 2.87 -6.49 7.81
N ILE A 263 2.44 -6.17 6.58
CA ILE A 263 1.59 -5.02 6.27
C ILE A 263 0.35 -5.52 5.54
N ASP A 264 -0.81 -5.47 6.21
CA ASP A 264 -2.02 -6.15 5.74
C ASP A 264 -3.31 -5.42 6.17
N HIS A 265 -4.20 -5.01 5.26
CA HIS A 265 -5.37 -4.17 5.59
C HIS A 265 -4.99 -2.82 6.21
N VAL A 266 -4.30 -1.99 5.43
CA VAL A 266 -3.90 -0.63 5.84
C VAL A 266 -4.57 0.39 4.93
N GLN A 267 -5.29 1.34 5.53
CA GLN A 267 -5.83 2.50 4.84
C GLN A 267 -4.96 3.70 5.16
N ILE A 268 -4.54 4.40 4.10
CA ILE A 268 -3.99 5.75 4.23
C ILE A 268 -4.98 6.71 3.59
N HIS A 269 -5.40 7.72 4.35
CA HIS A 269 -6.40 8.68 3.93
C HIS A 269 -5.86 10.11 4.01
N ASN A 270 -5.91 10.82 2.89
CA ASN A 270 -5.50 12.22 2.74
C ASN A 270 -4.11 12.52 3.30
N SER A 271 -3.10 11.80 2.80
CA SER A 271 -1.72 12.26 2.96
C SER A 271 -1.52 13.50 2.09
N SER A 272 -0.89 14.55 2.61
CA SER A 272 -0.50 15.73 1.78
C SER A 272 0.71 15.46 0.89
N ASP A 273 1.28 14.28 1.02
CA ASP A 273 2.39 13.76 0.25
C ASP A 273 1.99 12.35 -0.21
N ASP A 274 2.87 11.36 -0.12
CA ASP A 274 2.55 10.00 -0.52
C ASP A 274 1.63 9.28 0.46
N GLY A 275 0.79 8.40 -0.08
CA GLY A 275 0.02 7.45 0.70
C GLY A 275 0.94 6.46 1.43
N ILE A 276 1.79 5.80 0.66
CA ILE A 276 2.86 4.93 1.16
C ILE A 276 4.08 5.10 0.27
N GLU A 277 5.25 5.16 0.89
CA GLU A 277 6.53 5.17 0.19
C GLU A 277 7.44 4.08 0.76
N ILE A 278 8.04 3.30 -0.13
CA ILE A 278 8.85 2.14 0.23
C ILE A 278 10.28 2.34 -0.24
N PHE A 279 11.18 2.57 0.70
CA PHE A 279 12.60 2.70 0.42
C PHE A 279 13.32 1.35 0.61
N GLY A 280 13.43 0.57 -0.45
CA GLY A 280 14.15 -0.70 -0.42
C GLY A 280 13.48 -1.78 0.44
N GLY A 281 14.23 -2.82 0.82
CA GLY A 281 13.72 -3.90 1.66
C GLY A 281 12.99 -5.03 0.92
N ARG A 282 12.32 -5.89 1.68
CA ARG A 282 11.74 -7.19 1.25
C ARG A 282 10.31 -7.41 1.76
N THR A 283 9.67 -6.38 2.29
CA THR A 283 8.31 -6.46 2.82
C THR A 283 7.30 -6.71 1.70
N ASN A 284 6.36 -7.61 1.96
CA ASN A 284 5.20 -7.85 1.10
C ASN A 284 3.96 -7.21 1.73
N LEU A 285 3.04 -6.74 0.89
CA LEU A 285 1.87 -5.98 1.32
C LEU A 285 0.58 -6.58 0.75
N LYS A 286 -0.50 -6.57 1.55
CA LYS A 286 -1.81 -7.03 1.09
C LYS A 286 -2.93 -6.12 1.59
N TYR A 287 -3.98 -5.92 0.80
CA TYR A 287 -5.13 -5.07 1.15
C TYR A 287 -4.72 -3.64 1.55
N LEU A 288 -4.33 -2.85 0.56
CA LEU A 288 -3.98 -1.44 0.75
C LEU A 288 -5.07 -0.54 0.17
N ALA A 289 -5.51 0.45 0.94
CA ALA A 289 -6.43 1.48 0.48
C ALA A 289 -5.80 2.87 0.66
N MET A 290 -5.27 3.44 -0.42
CA MET A 290 -4.82 4.84 -0.42
C MET A 290 -5.92 5.70 -1.02
N THR A 291 -6.46 6.61 -0.22
CA THR A 291 -7.59 7.47 -0.59
C THR A 291 -7.22 8.92 -0.38
N GLY A 292 -7.15 9.69 -1.46
CA GLY A 292 -6.88 11.12 -1.42
C GLY A 292 -5.44 11.50 -1.12
N ALA A 293 -4.45 10.63 -1.39
CA ALA A 293 -3.04 11.07 -1.44
C ALA A 293 -2.90 12.25 -2.41
N ASP A 294 -2.16 13.27 -1.98
CA ASP A 294 -1.96 14.50 -2.74
C ASP A 294 -0.83 14.36 -3.75
N ASP A 295 0.24 13.67 -3.35
CA ASP A 295 1.30 13.23 -4.25
C ASP A 295 1.04 11.78 -4.73
N ASP A 296 1.98 10.86 -4.57
CA ASP A 296 1.85 9.49 -5.03
C ASP A 296 1.03 8.63 -4.09
N ALA A 297 0.14 7.81 -4.62
CA ALA A 297 -0.60 6.90 -3.75
C ALA A 297 0.30 5.76 -3.25
N PHE A 298 1.07 5.14 -4.14
CA PHE A 298 1.98 4.02 -3.86
C PHE A 298 3.33 4.26 -4.54
N ASP A 299 4.30 4.79 -3.79
CA ASP A 299 5.65 5.04 -4.28
C ASP A 299 6.65 3.99 -3.76
N THR A 300 7.61 3.66 -4.62
CA THR A 300 8.66 2.69 -4.33
C THR A 300 9.98 3.14 -4.91
N ASP A 301 11.01 2.89 -4.14
CA ASP A 301 12.30 3.50 -4.38
C ASP A 301 13.44 2.62 -3.85
N VAL A 302 14.66 2.96 -4.26
CA VAL A 302 15.93 2.45 -3.70
C VAL A 302 16.03 0.91 -3.51
N GLY A 303 15.49 0.16 -4.48
CA GLY A 303 15.76 -1.27 -4.61
C GLY A 303 14.78 -2.18 -3.85
N TRP A 304 13.52 -1.75 -3.68
CA TRP A 304 12.51 -2.59 -3.07
C TRP A 304 12.28 -3.86 -3.89
N GLN A 305 12.30 -5.02 -3.24
CA GLN A 305 12.02 -6.31 -3.86
C GLN A 305 10.93 -7.01 -3.06
N GLY A 306 9.67 -6.69 -3.37
CA GLY A 306 8.51 -7.24 -2.66
C GLY A 306 7.33 -7.49 -3.59
N TYR A 307 6.24 -7.95 -2.98
CA TYR A 307 4.99 -8.27 -3.65
C TYR A 307 3.83 -7.52 -2.98
N ALA A 308 2.98 -6.86 -3.77
CA ALA A 308 1.77 -6.18 -3.29
C ALA A 308 0.51 -6.77 -3.95
N GLN A 309 -0.53 -7.09 -3.17
CA GLN A 309 -1.80 -7.60 -3.70
C GLN A 309 -3.03 -6.94 -3.09
N PHE A 310 -4.07 -6.69 -3.90
CA PHE A 310 -5.29 -5.98 -3.48
C PHE A 310 -4.97 -4.53 -3.10
N VAL A 311 -4.60 -3.74 -4.11
CA VAL A 311 -4.14 -2.37 -3.93
C VAL A 311 -5.13 -1.41 -4.58
N LEU A 312 -5.82 -0.62 -3.77
CA LEU A 312 -6.75 0.41 -4.23
C LEU A 312 -6.11 1.79 -4.01
N ALA A 313 -5.89 2.52 -5.09
CA ALA A 313 -5.49 3.92 -5.06
C ALA A 313 -6.57 4.78 -5.71
N VAL A 314 -7.15 5.71 -4.94
CA VAL A 314 -8.07 6.73 -5.45
C VAL A 314 -7.52 8.10 -5.06
N GLN A 315 -6.86 8.78 -6.00
CA GLN A 315 -6.27 10.09 -5.77
C GLN A 315 -7.34 11.17 -5.52
N LYS A 316 -6.92 12.32 -5.00
CA LYS A 316 -7.83 13.46 -4.81
C LYS A 316 -8.05 14.25 -6.12
N PRO A 317 -9.25 14.81 -6.34
CA PRO A 317 -9.61 15.50 -7.59
C PRO A 317 -8.87 16.82 -7.79
N ASN A 318 -8.49 17.50 -6.71
CA ASN A 318 -7.78 18.78 -6.75
C ASN A 318 -6.44 18.64 -6.03
N SER A 319 -5.51 17.89 -6.62
CA SER A 319 -4.17 17.78 -6.04
C SER A 319 -3.48 19.15 -5.99
N THR A 320 -2.76 19.44 -4.91
CA THR A 320 -1.88 20.62 -4.85
C THR A 320 -0.48 20.33 -5.35
N GLN A 321 -0.12 19.05 -5.48
CA GLN A 321 1.13 18.58 -6.05
C GLN A 321 1.02 18.51 -7.58
N THR A 322 2.17 18.53 -8.25
CA THR A 322 2.25 18.52 -9.72
C THR A 322 2.94 17.29 -10.29
N ASP A 323 3.54 16.45 -9.45
CA ASP A 323 4.22 15.21 -9.87
C ASP A 323 3.56 13.97 -9.26
N ASN A 324 2.22 13.94 -9.27
CA ASN A 324 1.45 12.98 -8.47
C ASN A 324 0.79 11.86 -9.30
N TYR A 325 1.03 10.60 -8.96
CA TYR A 325 0.59 9.39 -9.66
C TYR A 325 -0.16 8.42 -8.72
N ALA A 326 -0.88 7.46 -9.31
CA ALA A 326 -1.41 6.36 -8.50
C ALA A 326 -0.29 5.40 -8.05
N THR A 327 0.79 5.33 -8.83
CA THR A 327 2.04 4.73 -8.39
C THR A 327 3.19 5.38 -9.13
N GLU A 328 4.22 5.75 -8.36
CA GLU A 328 5.55 6.08 -8.84
C GLU A 328 6.51 4.94 -8.51
N ILE A 329 7.50 4.78 -9.38
CA ILE A 329 8.54 3.77 -9.27
C ILE A 329 9.82 4.45 -9.73
N ASP A 330 10.74 4.68 -8.80
CA ASP A 330 12.00 5.38 -9.06
C ASP A 330 13.24 4.64 -8.55
N SER A 331 14.39 5.27 -8.76
CA SER A 331 15.71 4.95 -8.24
C SER A 331 16.49 6.26 -8.00
N ASN A 332 17.65 6.19 -7.37
CA ASN A 332 18.55 7.35 -7.21
C ASN A 332 19.39 7.69 -8.45
N ASN A 333 18.83 7.59 -9.65
CA ASN A 333 19.56 7.87 -10.89
C ASN A 333 20.79 6.95 -11.10
N ASN A 334 20.79 5.77 -10.46
CA ASN A 334 21.74 4.70 -10.67
C ASN A 334 20.95 3.41 -10.91
N GLU A 335 20.50 3.24 -12.13
CA GLU A 335 19.54 2.21 -12.52
C GLU A 335 20.10 0.79 -12.42
N ASP A 336 21.40 0.65 -12.18
CA ASP A 336 22.11 -0.63 -11.99
C ASP A 336 22.59 -0.85 -10.55
N ALA A 337 22.16 0.00 -9.62
CA ALA A 337 22.42 -0.21 -8.20
C ALA A 337 21.83 -1.55 -7.73
N LEU A 338 22.62 -2.30 -6.96
CA LEU A 338 22.22 -3.57 -6.39
C LEU A 338 21.86 -3.41 -4.91
N PRO A 339 20.83 -4.10 -4.39
CA PRO A 339 19.85 -4.90 -5.14
C PRO A 339 18.99 -4.05 -6.08
N ARG A 340 18.71 -4.55 -7.29
CA ARG A 340 17.77 -3.89 -8.21
C ARG A 340 16.37 -3.80 -7.62
N GLN A 341 15.60 -2.81 -8.05
CA GLN A 341 14.18 -2.72 -7.74
C GLN A 341 13.37 -3.77 -8.51
N ARG A 342 12.53 -4.53 -7.80
CA ARG A 342 11.63 -5.53 -8.36
C ARG A 342 10.21 -5.28 -7.87
N TYR A 343 9.50 -4.46 -8.61
CA TYR A 343 8.13 -4.07 -8.32
C TYR A 343 7.15 -5.13 -8.83
N ASN A 344 6.46 -5.83 -7.94
CA ASN A 344 5.47 -6.84 -8.33
C ASN A 344 4.11 -6.53 -7.68
N ILE A 345 3.13 -6.16 -8.49
CA ILE A 345 1.77 -5.86 -8.04
C ILE A 345 0.74 -6.74 -8.72
N SER A 346 -0.23 -7.23 -7.95
CA SER A 346 -1.38 -7.98 -8.46
C SER A 346 -2.70 -7.47 -7.90
N ASN A 347 -3.78 -7.54 -8.67
CA ASN A 347 -5.12 -7.12 -8.22
C ASN A 347 -5.10 -5.68 -7.71
N PHE A 348 -4.96 -4.72 -8.62
CA PHE A 348 -4.90 -3.30 -8.29
C PHE A 348 -5.96 -2.50 -9.04
N THR A 349 -6.49 -1.46 -8.41
CA THR A 349 -7.38 -0.48 -9.04
C THR A 349 -6.80 0.90 -8.79
N PHE A 350 -6.36 1.56 -9.84
CA PHE A 350 -5.77 2.89 -9.81
C PHE A 350 -6.72 3.90 -10.47
N VAL A 351 -7.15 4.87 -9.68
CA VAL A 351 -8.05 5.95 -10.07
C VAL A 351 -7.33 7.27 -9.86
N SER A 352 -6.80 7.83 -10.94
CA SER A 352 -6.38 9.22 -10.93
C SER A 352 -7.55 10.13 -11.26
N THR A 353 -7.63 11.25 -10.56
CA THR A 353 -8.66 12.27 -10.76
C THR A 353 -8.08 13.62 -11.16
N THR A 354 -6.75 13.75 -11.18
CA THR A 354 -6.03 14.98 -11.50
C THR A 354 -5.57 15.00 -12.96
N GLY A 355 -5.60 16.19 -13.57
CA GLY A 355 -4.96 16.46 -14.86
C GLY A 355 -3.59 17.13 -14.73
N ALA A 356 -3.07 17.30 -13.51
CA ALA A 356 -1.81 18.01 -13.24
C ALA A 356 -0.59 17.25 -13.77
N THR A 357 -0.64 15.91 -13.71
CA THR A 357 0.40 15.01 -14.21
C THR A 357 0.12 14.52 -15.64
N ASN A 358 1.10 13.88 -16.27
CA ASN A 358 0.97 13.34 -17.62
C ASN A 358 0.40 11.90 -17.68
N ALA A 359 0.38 11.16 -16.56
CA ALA A 359 -0.12 9.78 -16.52
C ALA A 359 -0.63 9.31 -15.14
N VAL A 360 -1.23 8.12 -15.08
CA VAL A 360 -1.67 7.47 -13.83
C VAL A 360 -0.56 6.61 -13.20
N ILE A 361 0.24 5.94 -14.02
CA ILE A 361 1.40 5.14 -13.61
C ILE A 361 2.66 5.80 -14.16
N ARG A 362 3.62 6.10 -13.28
CA ARG A 362 4.97 6.50 -13.65
C ARG A 362 5.95 5.39 -13.32
N LEU A 363 6.76 5.03 -14.31
CA LEU A 363 7.78 4.00 -14.17
C LEU A 363 9.11 4.52 -14.72
N ARG A 364 10.05 4.75 -13.82
CA ARG A 364 11.41 5.21 -14.13
C ARG A 364 12.44 4.41 -13.33
N GLY A 365 13.71 4.85 -13.36
CA GLY A 365 14.77 4.24 -12.54
C GLY A 365 15.22 2.83 -12.90
N GLY A 366 14.84 2.30 -14.07
CA GLY A 366 15.27 0.96 -14.49
C GLY A 366 14.64 -0.21 -13.73
N ALA A 367 13.55 0.00 -13.00
CA ALA A 367 12.95 -1.04 -12.17
C ALA A 367 12.39 -2.22 -12.99
N ASP A 368 12.60 -3.44 -12.48
CA ASP A 368 11.97 -4.66 -13.02
C ASP A 368 10.51 -4.73 -12.53
N ALA A 369 9.57 -4.25 -13.34
CA ALA A 369 8.17 -4.12 -12.92
C ALA A 369 7.24 -5.19 -13.51
N ARG A 370 6.31 -5.70 -12.69
CA ARG A 370 5.21 -6.58 -13.11
C ARG A 370 3.89 -6.09 -12.58
N PHE A 371 2.94 -5.88 -13.50
CA PHE A 371 1.57 -5.47 -13.22
C PHE A 371 0.60 -6.57 -13.65
N ILE A 372 -0.19 -7.08 -12.69
CA ILE A 372 -1.04 -8.26 -12.90
C ILE A 372 -2.47 -7.95 -12.44
N ASN A 373 -3.49 -8.33 -13.21
CA ASN A 373 -4.91 -8.23 -12.81
C ASN A 373 -5.33 -6.81 -12.41
N GLY A 374 -5.04 -5.82 -13.24
CA GLY A 374 -5.16 -4.40 -12.89
C GLY A 374 -6.27 -3.64 -13.61
N ILE A 375 -6.80 -2.59 -12.98
CA ILE A 375 -7.65 -1.58 -13.61
C ILE A 375 -7.00 -0.21 -13.41
N VAL A 376 -6.86 0.56 -14.48
CA VAL A 376 -6.25 1.91 -14.46
C VAL A 376 -7.20 2.89 -15.14
N THR A 377 -7.54 3.98 -14.47
CA THR A 377 -8.39 5.05 -15.02
C THR A 377 -7.85 6.43 -14.63
N GLY A 378 -8.03 7.40 -15.52
CA GLY A 378 -7.65 8.79 -15.24
C GLY A 378 -7.89 9.73 -16.42
N PRO A 379 -7.84 11.04 -16.19
CA PRO A 379 -8.07 12.03 -17.25
C PRO A 379 -6.85 12.23 -18.17
N THR A 380 -5.69 11.64 -17.86
CA THR A 380 -4.42 11.78 -18.59
C THR A 380 -4.02 10.46 -19.26
N ALA A 381 -2.74 10.17 -19.49
CA ALA A 381 -2.35 8.85 -19.98
C ALA A 381 -2.48 7.79 -18.86
N CYS A 382 -2.67 6.51 -19.19
CA CYS A 382 -2.61 5.48 -18.13
C CYS A 382 -1.17 5.18 -17.71
N LEU A 383 -0.24 5.14 -18.67
CA LEU A 383 1.14 4.72 -18.43
C LEU A 383 2.14 5.74 -19.01
N ASN A 384 3.16 6.01 -18.21
CA ASN A 384 4.35 6.74 -18.59
C ASN A 384 5.58 5.91 -18.18
N ILE A 385 6.33 5.40 -19.16
CA ILE A 385 7.64 4.79 -18.92
C ILE A 385 8.72 5.78 -19.33
N ILE A 386 9.66 6.05 -18.42
CA ILE A 386 10.77 6.98 -18.64
C ILE A 386 12.05 6.21 -18.90
N ALA A 387 12.88 6.70 -19.82
CA ALA A 387 14.23 6.19 -19.98
C ALA A 387 15.06 6.47 -18.72
N GLY A 388 15.88 5.53 -18.28
CA GLY A 388 16.90 5.86 -17.28
C GLY A 388 17.94 6.83 -17.83
N LEU A 389 18.73 7.34 -16.90
CA LEU A 389 19.75 8.36 -17.09
C LEU A 389 21.12 7.77 -17.45
N ASP A 390 21.23 6.45 -17.59
CA ASP A 390 22.46 5.79 -17.99
C ASP A 390 22.92 6.18 -19.40
N SER A 391 24.23 6.03 -19.64
CA SER A 391 24.88 6.34 -20.93
C SER A 391 24.45 5.45 -22.10
N GLN A 392 23.64 4.41 -21.85
CA GLN A 392 23.27 3.37 -22.82
C GLN A 392 21.87 3.59 -23.42
N GLY A 393 21.01 4.35 -22.73
CA GLY A 393 19.68 4.71 -23.20
C GLY A 393 18.62 3.68 -22.81
N LYS A 394 17.49 4.18 -22.30
CA LYS A 394 16.25 3.43 -22.03
C LYS A 394 16.38 2.21 -21.11
N SER A 395 17.14 2.32 -20.02
CA SER A 395 17.32 1.23 -19.04
C SER A 395 16.02 0.57 -18.58
N THR A 396 14.97 1.35 -18.34
CA THR A 396 13.65 0.85 -17.91
C THR A 396 12.96 -0.08 -18.91
N ILE A 397 13.33 -0.06 -20.20
CA ILE A 397 12.73 -0.94 -21.22
C ILE A 397 13.76 -1.80 -21.96
N ARG A 398 14.99 -1.91 -21.44
CA ARG A 398 16.04 -2.66 -22.12
C ARG A 398 15.78 -4.18 -22.02
N PRO A 399 16.41 -4.99 -22.89
CA PRO A 399 16.36 -6.44 -22.76
C PRO A 399 17.01 -6.93 -21.47
N ALA A 400 16.50 -8.04 -20.93
CA ALA A 400 17.04 -8.68 -19.74
C ALA A 400 18.56 -8.93 -19.85
N ASN A 401 19.27 -8.68 -18.76
CA ASN A 401 20.73 -8.84 -18.68
C ASN A 401 21.13 -9.44 -17.34
N THR A 402 21.48 -10.72 -17.34
CA THR A 402 21.88 -11.46 -16.13
C THR A 402 23.12 -10.91 -15.45
N ALA A 403 24.01 -10.22 -16.18
CA ALA A 403 25.20 -9.61 -15.58
C ALA A 403 24.86 -8.35 -14.75
N LEU A 404 23.71 -7.74 -14.99
CA LEU A 404 23.21 -6.56 -14.28
C LEU A 404 22.08 -6.89 -13.29
N ASP A 405 21.75 -8.18 -13.12
CA ASP A 405 20.57 -8.67 -12.38
C ASP A 405 19.22 -8.16 -12.93
N ASP A 406 19.20 -7.74 -14.20
CA ASP A 406 18.08 -7.10 -14.88
C ASP A 406 17.16 -8.14 -15.55
N LEU A 407 15.86 -8.06 -15.27
CA LEU A 407 14.83 -8.99 -15.75
C LEU A 407 14.12 -8.53 -17.04
N GLY A 408 14.50 -7.37 -17.56
CA GLY A 408 14.07 -6.79 -18.82
C GLY A 408 12.92 -5.79 -18.66
N ALA A 409 12.32 -5.45 -19.79
CA ALA A 409 11.20 -4.51 -19.85
C ALA A 409 10.01 -4.94 -18.96
N PRO A 410 9.18 -3.97 -18.53
CA PRO A 410 8.05 -4.20 -17.63
C PRO A 410 7.03 -5.18 -18.24
N VAL A 411 6.41 -5.99 -17.39
CA VAL A 411 5.45 -7.02 -17.83
C VAL A 411 4.05 -6.70 -17.32
N PHE A 412 3.08 -6.69 -18.23
CA PHE A 412 1.67 -6.46 -17.92
C PHE A 412 0.86 -7.72 -18.24
N ASN A 413 -0.01 -8.20 -17.36
CA ASN A 413 -0.95 -9.29 -17.67
C ASN A 413 -2.33 -9.01 -17.07
N SER A 414 -3.37 -9.12 -17.89
CA SER A 414 -4.77 -8.88 -17.52
C SER A 414 -4.96 -7.48 -16.92
N VAL A 415 -4.40 -6.46 -17.58
CA VAL A 415 -4.52 -5.06 -17.19
C VAL A 415 -5.48 -4.34 -18.14
N VAL A 416 -6.49 -3.66 -17.59
CA VAL A 416 -7.49 -2.88 -18.32
C VAL A 416 -7.27 -1.39 -18.05
N MET A 417 -7.08 -0.62 -19.11
CA MET A 417 -6.80 0.82 -19.09
C MET A 417 -7.98 1.61 -19.68
N SER A 418 -8.41 2.65 -18.97
CA SER A 418 -9.49 3.57 -19.35
C SER A 418 -9.09 5.01 -19.04
N CYS A 419 -8.07 5.51 -19.73
CA CYS A 419 -7.64 6.90 -19.61
C CYS A 419 -7.79 7.66 -20.94
N ALA A 420 -7.62 8.99 -20.92
CA ALA A 420 -7.73 9.81 -22.13
C ALA A 420 -6.78 9.35 -23.24
N ASN A 421 -5.58 8.92 -22.84
CA ASN A 421 -4.64 8.19 -23.69
C ASN A 421 -4.14 6.94 -22.96
N PRO A 422 -3.77 5.85 -23.64
CA PRO A 422 -3.15 4.71 -22.97
C PRO A 422 -1.72 5.02 -22.51
N PHE A 423 -0.94 5.70 -23.35
CA PHE A 423 0.51 5.91 -23.14
C PHE A 423 0.88 7.36 -23.38
N ALA A 424 1.80 7.89 -22.58
CA ALA A 424 2.45 9.18 -22.79
C ALA A 424 3.94 8.96 -23.10
N ALA A 425 4.42 9.51 -24.24
CA ALA A 425 5.86 9.50 -24.53
C ALA A 425 6.60 10.45 -23.58
N THR A 426 7.83 10.09 -23.22
CA THR A 426 8.69 10.91 -22.35
C THR A 426 10.07 11.02 -22.96
N THR A 427 10.63 12.22 -22.91
CA THR A 427 12.02 12.50 -23.29
C THR A 427 12.76 13.04 -22.07
N VAL A 428 13.81 12.34 -21.66
CA VAL A 428 14.74 12.78 -20.62
C VAL A 428 16.14 12.65 -21.18
N ASN A 429 16.96 13.71 -21.03
CA ASN A 429 18.34 13.75 -21.56
C ASN A 429 18.44 13.32 -23.03
N ASP A 430 17.55 13.86 -23.89
CA ASP A 430 17.44 13.53 -25.32
C ASP A 430 17.11 12.06 -25.65
N VAL A 431 16.83 11.23 -24.65
CA VAL A 431 16.38 9.84 -24.82
C VAL A 431 14.86 9.79 -24.69
N THR A 432 14.19 9.35 -25.75
CA THR A 432 12.73 9.30 -25.80
C THR A 432 12.22 7.87 -25.71
N VAL A 433 11.39 7.54 -24.72
CA VAL A 433 10.55 6.34 -24.75
C VAL A 433 9.25 6.69 -25.47
N THR A 434 9.02 6.08 -26.63
CA THR A 434 7.90 6.41 -27.51
C THR A 434 6.61 5.71 -27.09
N VAL A 435 5.46 6.24 -27.54
CA VAL A 435 4.15 5.59 -27.38
C VAL A 435 4.17 4.17 -27.97
N ALA A 436 4.78 3.98 -29.15
CA ALA A 436 4.81 2.69 -29.83
C ALA A 436 5.62 1.64 -29.05
N GLU A 437 6.70 2.04 -28.39
CA GLU A 437 7.49 1.14 -27.53
C GLU A 437 6.71 0.72 -26.29
N GLN A 438 6.04 1.67 -25.62
CA GLN A 438 5.19 1.36 -24.47
C GLN A 438 4.01 0.46 -24.86
N GLU A 439 3.40 0.72 -26.02
CA GLU A 439 2.32 -0.11 -26.57
C GLU A 439 2.81 -1.54 -26.88
N ALA A 440 4.00 -1.70 -27.46
CA ALA A 440 4.58 -3.01 -27.71
C ALA A 440 4.84 -3.80 -26.42
N ILE A 441 5.37 -3.13 -25.39
CA ILE A 441 5.62 -3.71 -24.07
C ILE A 441 4.30 -4.15 -23.41
N PHE A 442 3.30 -3.28 -23.41
CA PHE A 442 1.98 -3.59 -22.86
C PHE A 442 1.30 -4.75 -23.61
N ASN A 443 1.38 -4.77 -24.94
CA ASN A 443 0.75 -5.82 -25.76
C ASN A 443 1.54 -7.14 -25.80
N ALA A 444 2.77 -7.19 -25.30
CA ALA A 444 3.54 -8.43 -25.18
C ALA A 444 2.96 -9.39 -24.13
N GLY A 445 2.17 -8.85 -23.19
CA GLY A 445 1.44 -9.61 -22.20
C GLY A 445 0.13 -10.22 -22.69
N THR A 446 -0.59 -10.88 -21.78
CA THR A 446 -1.86 -11.55 -22.09
C THR A 446 -3.05 -10.79 -21.50
N ASN A 447 -4.21 -10.86 -22.18
CA ASN A 447 -5.51 -10.29 -21.74
C ASN A 447 -5.50 -8.79 -21.42
N ASN A 448 -4.55 -8.04 -21.95
CA ASN A 448 -4.44 -6.60 -21.72
C ASN A 448 -5.40 -5.83 -22.63
N VAL A 449 -5.99 -4.74 -22.12
CA VAL A 449 -6.89 -3.85 -22.87
C VAL A 449 -6.43 -2.41 -22.67
N ALA A 450 -5.77 -1.84 -23.67
CA ALA A 450 -5.18 -0.50 -23.57
C ALA A 450 -6.23 0.64 -23.61
N ARG A 451 -7.38 0.39 -24.25
CA ARG A 451 -8.42 1.40 -24.52
C ARG A 451 -9.80 0.86 -24.22
N ALA A 452 -10.20 0.91 -22.97
CA ALA A 452 -11.53 0.57 -22.51
C ALA A 452 -12.31 1.83 -22.09
N THR A 453 -13.62 1.68 -21.91
CA THR A 453 -14.51 2.73 -21.40
C THR A 453 -15.47 2.13 -20.39
N GLY A 454 -15.95 2.94 -19.43
CA GLY A 454 -16.95 2.51 -18.45
C GLY A 454 -16.49 1.32 -17.60
N VAL A 455 -15.19 1.26 -17.28
CA VAL A 455 -14.58 0.12 -16.59
C VAL A 455 -14.78 0.13 -15.08
N LEU A 456 -15.31 1.22 -14.53
CA LEU A 456 -15.64 1.37 -13.12
C LEU A 456 -17.04 1.93 -12.93
N THR A 457 -17.65 1.60 -11.80
CA THR A 457 -18.83 2.26 -11.22
C THR A 457 -18.54 2.64 -9.78
N SER A 458 -19.24 3.65 -9.25
CA SER A 458 -19.09 4.10 -7.86
C SER A 458 -17.63 4.38 -7.45
N GLY A 459 -16.86 4.98 -8.36
CA GLY A 459 -15.46 5.34 -8.15
C GLY A 459 -14.46 4.23 -8.49
N TYR A 460 -14.57 3.06 -7.86
CA TYR A 460 -13.52 2.01 -7.93
C TYR A 460 -14.03 0.58 -8.18
N LEU A 461 -15.34 0.35 -8.22
CA LEU A 461 -15.88 -1.00 -8.42
C LEU A 461 -15.78 -1.39 -9.89
N PRO A 462 -15.25 -2.57 -10.26
CA PRO A 462 -15.17 -3.02 -11.64
C PRO A 462 -16.53 -3.01 -12.35
N ALA A 463 -16.52 -2.60 -13.61
CA ALA A 463 -17.67 -2.56 -14.50
C ALA A 463 -17.25 -2.87 -15.96
N GLY A 464 -18.23 -3.07 -16.83
CA GLY A 464 -17.99 -3.25 -18.26
C GLY A 464 -17.01 -4.40 -18.56
N VAL A 465 -16.03 -4.14 -19.42
CA VAL A 465 -15.03 -5.15 -19.82
C VAL A 465 -14.22 -5.68 -18.63
N ALA A 466 -14.00 -4.88 -17.58
CA ALA A 466 -13.22 -5.29 -16.42
C ALA A 466 -13.86 -6.46 -15.65
N LEU A 467 -15.19 -6.60 -15.67
CA LEU A 467 -15.90 -7.73 -15.06
C LEU A 467 -15.74 -9.04 -15.85
N THR A 468 -15.33 -8.95 -17.12
CA THR A 468 -15.24 -10.09 -18.04
C THR A 468 -13.82 -10.45 -18.44
N THR A 469 -12.84 -9.60 -18.13
CA THR A 469 -11.43 -9.88 -18.42
C THR A 469 -10.97 -11.09 -17.63
N THR A 470 -10.46 -12.10 -18.34
CA THR A 470 -9.85 -13.28 -17.73
C THR A 470 -8.67 -12.87 -16.87
N ALA A 471 -8.73 -13.16 -15.58
CA ALA A 471 -7.62 -12.92 -14.65
C ALA A 471 -6.44 -13.86 -14.94
N PHE A 472 -5.23 -13.32 -14.81
CA PHE A 472 -3.98 -14.06 -14.81
C PHE A 472 -3.79 -14.78 -13.48
N ALA A 473 -3.26 -16.00 -13.51
CA ALA A 473 -2.96 -16.80 -12.32
C ALA A 473 -1.70 -16.27 -11.60
N ALA A 474 -1.85 -15.18 -10.82
CA ALA A 474 -0.74 -14.49 -10.16
C ALA A 474 0.15 -15.39 -9.28
N ALA A 475 -0.41 -16.45 -8.68
CA ALA A 475 0.34 -17.42 -7.87
C ALA A 475 1.43 -18.17 -8.66
N THR A 476 1.35 -18.20 -10.01
CA THR A 476 2.42 -18.79 -10.85
C THR A 476 3.67 -17.90 -10.92
N ILE A 477 3.56 -16.62 -10.55
CA ILE A 477 4.70 -15.71 -10.41
C ILE A 477 5.38 -15.90 -9.06
N ASN A 478 4.58 -15.89 -7.99
CA ASN A 478 5.05 -16.12 -6.63
C ASN A 478 3.89 -16.60 -5.73
N PRO A 479 4.11 -17.57 -4.82
CA PRO A 479 3.05 -18.10 -3.94
C PRO A 479 2.49 -17.10 -2.91
N PHE A 480 3.11 -15.93 -2.73
CA PHE A 480 2.52 -14.84 -1.95
C PHE A 480 1.19 -14.36 -2.55
N PHE A 481 1.09 -14.36 -3.87
CA PHE A 481 -0.13 -13.99 -4.57
C PHE A 481 -1.17 -15.10 -4.49
N VAL A 482 -2.42 -14.71 -4.23
CA VAL A 482 -3.58 -15.58 -4.32
C VAL A 482 -4.17 -15.47 -5.72
N ASN A 483 -4.49 -16.60 -6.37
CA ASN A 483 -5.20 -16.56 -7.63
C ASN A 483 -6.63 -16.06 -7.44
N THR A 484 -7.03 -15.10 -8.28
CA THR A 484 -8.37 -14.53 -8.32
C THR A 484 -9.04 -14.87 -9.65
N THR A 485 -10.36 -14.85 -9.69
CA THR A 485 -11.15 -14.98 -10.93
C THR A 485 -11.51 -13.63 -11.54
N PHE A 486 -10.95 -12.54 -11.01
CA PHE A 486 -11.29 -11.16 -11.35
C PHE A 486 -10.03 -10.29 -11.41
N ILE A 487 -10.13 -9.15 -12.09
CA ILE A 487 -9.11 -8.10 -12.08
C ILE A 487 -9.58 -6.91 -11.24
N GLY A 488 -8.64 -6.05 -10.84
CA GLY A 488 -8.90 -4.96 -9.91
C GLY A 488 -8.63 -5.34 -8.47
N ALA A 489 -8.66 -4.34 -7.59
CA ALA A 489 -8.50 -4.51 -6.14
C ALA A 489 -9.66 -5.25 -5.47
N VAL A 490 -10.85 -5.24 -6.10
CA VAL A 490 -12.07 -5.90 -5.62
C VAL A 490 -12.75 -6.64 -6.77
N SER A 491 -13.54 -7.66 -6.45
CA SER A 491 -14.26 -8.49 -7.43
C SER A 491 -15.49 -7.84 -8.04
N GLY A 492 -16.07 -6.84 -7.38
CA GLY A 492 -17.29 -6.16 -7.82
C GLY A 492 -18.07 -5.53 -6.67
N PRO A 493 -19.33 -5.09 -6.92
CA PRO A 493 -20.13 -4.35 -5.93
C PRO A 493 -20.52 -5.12 -4.65
N SER A 494 -20.45 -6.45 -4.67
CA SER A 494 -20.71 -7.29 -3.49
C SER A 494 -19.45 -7.62 -2.69
N ASP A 495 -18.29 -7.15 -3.12
CA ASP A 495 -17.02 -7.38 -2.44
C ASP A 495 -16.94 -6.55 -1.16
N THR A 496 -16.62 -7.20 -0.04
CA THR A 496 -16.52 -6.58 1.28
C THR A 496 -15.09 -6.56 1.82
N ALA A 497 -14.08 -6.90 1.02
CA ALA A 497 -12.69 -7.01 1.47
C ALA A 497 -12.14 -5.71 2.07
N PHE A 498 -12.65 -4.56 1.65
CA PHE A 498 -12.29 -3.24 2.19
C PHE A 498 -13.30 -2.71 3.23
N SER A 499 -14.35 -3.46 3.57
CA SER A 499 -15.43 -2.96 4.45
C SER A 499 -15.09 -3.11 5.93
N GLY A 500 -15.53 -2.15 6.75
CA GLY A 500 -15.41 -2.18 8.22
C GLY A 500 -14.10 -1.60 8.75
N TRP A 501 -12.96 -2.02 8.20
CA TRP A 501 -11.65 -1.53 8.66
C TRP A 501 -11.19 -0.25 7.97
N THR A 502 -11.82 0.13 6.87
CA THR A 502 -11.63 1.44 6.24
C THR A 502 -12.63 2.46 6.76
N CYS A 503 -12.41 3.73 6.44
CA CYS A 503 -13.37 4.80 6.56
C CYS A 503 -13.76 5.33 5.17
N ASN A 504 -15.03 5.74 5.05
CA ASN A 504 -15.64 6.36 3.89
C ASN A 504 -15.22 7.82 3.75
N SER A 505 -15.05 8.28 2.52
CA SER A 505 -14.85 9.69 2.17
C SER A 505 -15.55 10.01 0.86
N ASN A 506 -15.48 11.27 0.42
CA ASN A 506 -15.90 11.65 -0.93
C ASN A 506 -15.01 11.07 -2.06
N ARG A 507 -13.88 10.41 -1.72
CA ARG A 507 -13.01 9.72 -2.70
C ARG A 507 -13.47 8.29 -2.94
N ALA A 508 -13.76 7.55 -1.88
CA ALA A 508 -14.20 6.16 -1.94
C ALA A 508 -15.18 5.82 -0.81
N SER A 509 -16.18 5.01 -1.13
CA SER A 509 -17.11 4.43 -0.16
C SER A 509 -16.98 2.91 -0.13
N PHE A 510 -16.77 2.38 1.07
CA PHE A 510 -16.55 0.98 1.41
C PHE A 510 -17.77 0.33 2.09
N GLY A 511 -18.95 0.93 1.88
CA GLY A 511 -20.22 0.45 2.41
C GLY A 511 -20.53 0.94 3.82
N SER A 512 -21.65 0.46 4.36
CA SER A 512 -22.23 0.94 5.62
C SER A 512 -21.52 0.43 6.88
N ALA A 513 -20.67 -0.60 6.76
CA ALA A 513 -19.87 -1.07 7.89
C ALA A 513 -18.68 -0.13 8.17
N SER A 514 -18.23 0.63 7.18
CA SER A 514 -17.20 1.66 7.33
C SER A 514 -17.82 2.97 7.79
N GLY A 515 -17.25 3.59 8.84
CA GLY A 515 -17.64 4.94 9.29
C GLY A 515 -17.12 6.03 8.35
N SER A 516 -17.50 7.30 8.54
CA SER A 516 -16.88 8.42 7.81
C SER A 516 -15.47 8.71 8.33
N CYS A 517 -14.52 9.04 7.46
CA CYS A 517 -13.18 9.47 7.87
C CYS A 517 -13.23 10.77 8.69
N THR A 518 -14.19 11.65 8.37
CA THR A 518 -14.41 12.92 9.08
C THR A 518 -15.18 12.78 10.39
N ALA A 519 -15.80 11.61 10.65
CA ALA A 519 -16.48 11.38 11.93
C ALA A 519 -15.45 11.29 13.06
N LEU A 520 -15.90 11.64 14.27
CA LEU A 520 -15.11 11.40 15.48
C LEU A 520 -14.71 9.92 15.53
N PRO A 521 -13.43 9.60 15.73
CA PRO A 521 -12.99 8.21 15.75
C PRO A 521 -13.64 7.50 16.94
N THR A 522 -14.35 6.41 16.66
CA THR A 522 -14.89 5.49 17.66
C THR A 522 -14.20 4.15 17.45
N GLY A 523 -13.13 3.92 18.19
CA GLY A 523 -12.51 2.59 18.21
C GLY A 523 -13.16 1.66 19.21
#